data_AF-A0A7Y6L9Z6-F1
#
_entry.id   AF-A0A7Y6L9Z6-F1
#
_cell.length_a   1.000
_cell.length_b   1.000
_cell.length_c   1.000
_cell.angle_alpha   90.00
_cell.angle_beta   90.00
_cell.angle_gamma   90.00
#
_symmetry.space_group_name_H-M   'P 1'
#
loop_
_entity.id
_entity.type
_entity.pdbx_description
1 polymer ?
#
loop_
_entity_poly.entity_id
_entity_poly.type
_entity_poly.pdbx_seq_one_letter_code
_entity_poly.pdbx_strand_id
1 'polypeptide(L)'
;MSSYSEERRKDRAAERAEDRADRAAAAELRDKRRAEAEERARKAQAADRREADRRREQQREAAARRRAEARARYTATLKRATAEGDTIAALVVMACSIAPAFYFQVSALTAVPGLPGFIAVCLAVMLEAGAWVATIAGERAKREGRPVGKFRAAMWACAALAAWINYGHAPASPGNWLAYVLAAASLGGVFFWELRGAGRHGGKAGRTRADRREAAARRRHALARRFRFRAVHKRYRMILTAMPYGTVDREQAWERAWVDHHGAPLADTADALDHRTRATEAYETGLADGGRPFGIEPRPITDVDAFLAGLFPDADDAAADGPQSGPQGGGGTGVRTRHAEPAEGETPLGRKGMQGSSDPSSKAPVRSLDPSHLDAVRRLADELGGADRLSIAKIRRAGVGGNDRYLSALRNKIQGEGRK
;
A
#
# COMPACT_ATOMS: atom_id res chain seq x y z
N MET A 1 86.19 71.25 -61.39
CA MET A 1 84.91 71.38 -60.66
C MET A 1 83.95 70.20 -60.96
N SER A 2 84.44 68.94 -60.94
CA SER A 2 83.63 67.75 -61.31
C SER A 2 83.26 66.83 -60.12
N SER A 3 83.81 67.08 -58.92
CA SER A 3 83.61 66.22 -57.72
C SER A 3 82.22 66.39 -57.08
N TYR A 4 81.75 67.64 -57.01
CA TYR A 4 80.51 68.00 -56.32
C TYR A 4 79.24 67.47 -57.01
N SER A 5 79.26 67.34 -58.34
CA SER A 5 78.11 66.83 -59.10
C SER A 5 77.95 65.30 -58.99
N GLU A 6 79.06 64.57 -58.79
CA GLU A 6 79.06 63.13 -58.59
C GLU A 6 78.70 62.74 -57.15
N GLU A 7 79.24 63.44 -56.16
CA GLU A 7 78.84 63.28 -54.74
C GLU A 7 77.34 63.54 -54.58
N ARG A 8 76.82 64.65 -55.14
CA ARG A 8 75.39 64.97 -55.09
C ARG A 8 74.49 64.02 -55.91
N ARG A 9 75.06 63.16 -56.76
CA ARG A 9 74.33 62.06 -57.44
C ARG A 9 74.32 60.80 -56.60
N LYS A 10 75.43 60.49 -55.92
CA LYS A 10 75.51 59.36 -54.97
C LYS A 10 74.65 59.61 -53.75
N ASP A 11 74.65 60.82 -53.19
CA ASP A 11 73.81 61.20 -52.05
C ASP A 11 72.33 61.13 -52.42
N ARG A 12 71.95 61.63 -53.61
CA ARG A 12 70.56 61.50 -54.11
C ARG A 12 70.17 60.06 -54.43
N ALA A 13 71.12 59.18 -54.73
CA ALA A 13 70.84 57.76 -54.93
C ALA A 13 70.67 57.02 -53.59
N ALA A 14 71.48 57.37 -52.59
CA ALA A 14 71.39 56.86 -51.22
C ALA A 14 70.09 57.33 -50.54
N GLU A 15 69.75 58.61 -50.62
CA GLU A 15 68.50 59.19 -50.07
C GLU A 15 67.26 58.53 -50.70
N ARG A 16 67.28 58.25 -52.02
CA ARG A 16 66.19 57.50 -52.68
C ARG A 16 66.17 56.00 -52.33
N ALA A 17 67.28 55.43 -51.88
CA ALA A 17 67.33 54.05 -51.43
C ALA A 17 66.79 53.95 -49.99
N GLU A 18 67.17 54.89 -49.12
CA GLU A 18 66.64 55.04 -47.76
C GLU A 18 65.14 55.36 -47.79
N ASP A 19 64.69 56.29 -48.62
CA ASP A 19 63.25 56.59 -48.81
C ASP A 19 62.44 55.36 -49.23
N ARG A 20 63.04 54.47 -50.04
CA ARG A 20 62.38 53.23 -50.45
C ARG A 20 62.35 52.20 -49.32
N ALA A 21 63.43 52.10 -48.56
CA ALA A 21 63.52 51.23 -47.39
C ALA A 21 62.54 51.68 -46.29
N ASP A 22 62.45 52.99 -46.02
CA ASP A 22 61.54 53.56 -45.04
C ASP A 22 60.08 53.41 -45.45
N ARG A 23 59.76 53.60 -46.74
CA ARG A 23 58.41 53.32 -47.25
C ARG A 23 58.05 51.84 -47.17
N ALA A 24 59.00 50.95 -47.46
CA ALA A 24 58.78 49.50 -47.33
C ALA A 24 58.57 49.09 -45.87
N ALA A 25 59.39 49.59 -44.95
CA ALA A 25 59.25 49.35 -43.51
C ALA A 25 57.94 49.93 -42.94
N ALA A 26 57.55 51.13 -43.40
CA ALA A 26 56.28 51.74 -43.01
C ALA A 26 55.06 50.97 -43.54
N ALA A 27 55.13 50.41 -44.75
CA ALA A 27 54.11 49.55 -45.32
C ALA A 27 53.99 48.24 -44.52
N GLU A 28 55.12 47.58 -44.22
CA GLU A 28 55.14 46.34 -43.43
C GLU A 28 54.59 46.55 -42.01
N LEU A 29 54.92 47.69 -41.37
CA LEU A 29 54.38 48.02 -40.05
C LEU A 29 52.87 48.28 -40.10
N ARG A 30 52.35 48.89 -41.18
CA ARG A 30 50.91 49.09 -41.38
C ARG A 30 50.19 47.75 -41.58
N ASP A 31 50.76 46.85 -42.36
CA ASP A 31 50.17 45.52 -42.59
C ASP A 31 50.18 44.67 -41.32
N LYS A 32 51.27 44.70 -40.53
CA LYS A 32 51.32 44.05 -39.21
C LYS A 32 50.26 44.61 -38.25
N ARG A 33 50.14 45.94 -38.17
CA ARG A 33 49.11 46.58 -37.31
C ARG A 33 47.70 46.24 -37.76
N ARG A 34 47.46 46.14 -39.08
CA ARG A 34 46.15 45.74 -39.62
C ARG A 34 45.84 44.28 -39.32
N ALA A 35 46.80 43.38 -39.49
CA ALA A 35 46.66 41.97 -39.16
C ALA A 35 46.37 41.76 -37.65
N GLU A 36 47.09 42.47 -36.77
CA GLU A 36 46.84 42.42 -35.33
C GLU A 36 45.46 42.98 -34.95
N ALA A 37 45.03 44.08 -35.59
CA ALA A 37 43.72 44.66 -35.36
C ALA A 37 42.59 43.71 -35.80
N GLU A 38 42.73 43.06 -36.96
CA GLU A 38 41.79 42.06 -37.45
C GLU A 38 41.74 40.81 -36.56
N GLU A 39 42.90 40.35 -36.04
CA GLU A 39 42.95 39.23 -35.10
C GLU A 39 42.28 39.57 -33.76
N ARG A 40 42.51 40.77 -33.23
CA ARG A 40 41.84 41.27 -32.01
C ARG A 40 40.34 41.39 -32.22
N ALA A 41 39.89 41.90 -33.38
CA ALA A 41 38.47 42.00 -33.71
C ALA A 41 37.81 40.61 -33.82
N ARG A 42 38.49 39.62 -34.43
CA ARG A 42 38.00 38.23 -34.49
C ARG A 42 37.91 37.59 -33.11
N LYS A 43 38.91 37.81 -32.24
CA LYS A 43 38.92 37.31 -30.86
C LYS A 43 37.80 37.93 -30.02
N ALA A 44 37.58 39.24 -30.15
CA ALA A 44 36.48 39.95 -29.47
C ALA A 44 35.11 39.42 -29.95
N GLN A 45 34.91 39.29 -31.26
CA GLN A 45 33.65 38.77 -31.81
C GLN A 45 33.39 37.31 -31.39
N ALA A 46 34.43 36.48 -31.30
CA ALA A 46 34.31 35.11 -30.81
C ALA A 46 33.97 35.05 -29.32
N ALA A 47 34.52 35.97 -28.50
CA ALA A 47 34.18 36.09 -27.09
C ALA A 47 32.72 36.53 -26.88
N ASP A 48 32.27 37.54 -27.63
CA ASP A 48 30.88 38.03 -27.57
C ASP A 48 29.87 36.95 -27.97
N ARG A 49 30.17 36.16 -29.01
CA ARG A 49 29.32 35.03 -29.41
C ARG A 49 29.22 33.97 -28.31
N ARG A 50 30.35 33.62 -27.68
CA ARG A 50 30.37 32.66 -26.56
C ARG A 50 29.58 33.17 -25.35
N GLU A 51 29.66 34.46 -25.05
CA GLU A 51 28.89 35.04 -23.95
C GLU A 51 27.39 35.08 -24.27
N ALA A 52 27.02 35.46 -25.50
CA ALA A 52 25.64 35.45 -25.96
C ALA A 52 25.04 34.02 -25.92
N ASP A 53 25.81 33.01 -26.33
CA ASP A 53 25.38 31.62 -26.27
C ASP A 53 25.22 31.12 -24.83
N ARG A 54 26.15 31.46 -23.93
CA ARG A 54 26.02 31.16 -22.48
C ARG A 54 24.79 31.82 -21.87
N ARG A 55 24.51 33.08 -22.21
CA ARG A 55 23.31 33.78 -21.73
C ARG A 55 22.03 33.12 -22.26
N ARG A 56 22.00 32.69 -23.53
CA ARG A 56 20.87 31.98 -24.12
C ARG A 56 20.65 30.62 -23.47
N GLU A 57 21.72 29.89 -23.17
CA GLU A 57 21.66 28.59 -22.48
C GLU A 57 21.14 28.76 -21.05
N GLN A 58 21.67 29.72 -20.28
CA GLN A 58 21.17 30.04 -18.94
C GLN A 58 19.70 30.46 -18.94
N GLN A 59 19.26 31.25 -19.92
CA GLN A 59 17.85 31.63 -20.06
C GLN A 59 16.95 30.42 -20.38
N ARG A 60 17.42 29.52 -21.26
CA ARG A 60 16.69 28.28 -21.59
C ARG A 60 16.59 27.36 -20.37
N GLU A 61 17.66 27.19 -19.61
CA GLU A 61 17.65 26.42 -18.37
C GLU A 61 16.73 27.04 -17.32
N ALA A 62 16.80 28.36 -17.11
CA ALA A 62 15.92 29.06 -16.17
C ALA A 62 14.45 28.95 -16.57
N ALA A 63 14.14 29.08 -17.87
CA ALA A 63 12.78 28.89 -18.38
C ALA A 63 12.32 27.43 -18.26
N ALA A 64 13.20 26.46 -18.51
CA ALA A 64 12.91 25.05 -18.33
C ALA A 64 12.64 24.70 -16.86
N ARG A 65 13.45 25.23 -15.93
CA ARG A 65 13.26 25.08 -14.47
C ARG A 65 11.93 25.68 -14.03
N ARG A 66 11.61 26.92 -14.44
CA ARG A 66 10.31 27.56 -14.13
C ARG A 66 9.12 26.76 -14.68
N ARG A 67 9.23 26.22 -15.90
CA ARG A 67 8.20 25.35 -16.49
C ARG A 67 8.08 24.03 -15.75
N ALA A 68 9.20 23.42 -15.34
CA ALA A 68 9.22 22.20 -14.55
C ALA A 68 8.61 22.40 -13.16
N GLU A 69 8.92 23.50 -12.48
CA GLU A 69 8.33 23.88 -11.19
C GLU A 69 6.84 24.18 -11.31
N ALA A 70 6.41 24.90 -12.35
CA ALA A 70 5.00 25.17 -12.61
C ALA A 70 4.23 23.87 -12.90
N ARG A 71 4.80 22.96 -13.70
CA ARG A 71 4.24 21.62 -13.96
C ARG A 71 4.25 20.76 -12.70
N ALA A 72 5.27 20.84 -11.87
CA ALA A 72 5.33 20.11 -10.60
C ALA A 72 4.27 20.63 -9.62
N ARG A 73 4.07 21.94 -9.52
CA ARG A 73 3.00 22.55 -8.71
C ARG A 73 1.62 22.18 -9.25
N TYR A 74 1.40 22.28 -10.55
CA TYR A 74 0.14 21.92 -11.19
C TYR A 74 -0.17 20.43 -11.05
N THR A 75 0.80 19.55 -11.29
CA THR A 75 0.62 18.11 -11.09
C THR A 75 0.49 17.74 -9.63
N ALA A 76 1.11 18.47 -8.69
CA ALA A 76 0.92 18.27 -7.26
C ALA A 76 -0.49 18.70 -6.81
N THR A 77 -1.01 19.82 -7.31
CA THR A 77 -2.39 20.25 -7.03
C THR A 77 -3.40 19.32 -7.70
N LEU A 78 -3.17 18.89 -8.94
CA LEU A 78 -4.02 17.90 -9.62
C LEU A 78 -3.96 16.55 -8.93
N LYS A 79 -2.80 16.07 -8.52
CA LYS A 79 -2.66 14.82 -7.73
C LYS A 79 -3.36 14.95 -6.39
N ARG A 80 -3.32 16.12 -5.75
CA ARG A 80 -4.05 16.37 -4.49
C ARG A 80 -5.56 16.42 -4.71
N ALA A 81 -6.01 17.09 -5.75
CA ALA A 81 -7.43 17.18 -6.13
C ALA A 81 -7.99 15.84 -6.60
N THR A 82 -7.22 15.04 -7.35
CA THR A 82 -7.62 13.68 -7.79
C THR A 82 -7.51 12.65 -6.67
N ALA A 83 -6.51 12.74 -5.78
CA ALA A 83 -6.45 11.93 -4.55
C ALA A 83 -7.54 12.30 -3.52
N GLU A 84 -8.15 13.46 -3.68
CA GLU A 84 -9.33 13.94 -2.95
C GLU A 84 -10.58 13.98 -3.83
N GLY A 85 -10.57 13.35 -5.01
CA GLY A 85 -11.67 13.41 -5.98
C GLY A 85 -13.00 12.93 -5.38
N ASP A 86 -12.94 11.88 -4.55
CA ASP A 86 -14.11 11.41 -3.79
C ASP A 86 -14.65 12.45 -2.81
N THR A 87 -13.78 13.31 -2.26
CA THR A 87 -14.16 14.40 -1.34
C THR A 87 -14.84 15.52 -2.11
N ILE A 88 -14.31 15.91 -3.27
CA ILE A 88 -14.94 16.93 -4.12
C ILE A 88 -16.29 16.42 -4.64
N ALA A 89 -16.36 15.17 -5.10
CA ALA A 89 -17.60 14.55 -5.55
C ALA A 89 -18.64 14.45 -4.41
N ALA A 90 -18.22 14.05 -3.21
CA ALA A 90 -19.11 14.03 -2.04
C ALA A 90 -19.60 15.43 -1.65
N LEU A 91 -18.74 16.46 -1.71
CA LEU A 91 -19.11 17.85 -1.44
C LEU A 91 -20.12 18.38 -2.47
N VAL A 92 -19.94 18.05 -3.76
CA VAL A 92 -20.87 18.44 -4.81
C VAL A 92 -22.22 17.73 -4.65
N VAL A 93 -22.22 16.41 -4.43
CA VAL A 93 -23.46 15.65 -4.18
C VAL A 93 -24.18 16.18 -2.94
N MET A 94 -23.45 16.50 -1.87
CA MET A 94 -24.01 17.16 -0.69
C MET A 94 -24.63 18.51 -1.03
N ALA A 95 -23.90 19.40 -1.68
CA ALA A 95 -24.38 20.74 -2.02
C ALA A 95 -25.64 20.68 -2.90
N CYS A 96 -25.68 19.77 -3.88
CA CYS A 96 -26.86 19.53 -4.71
C CYS A 96 -28.05 18.94 -3.92
N SER A 97 -27.80 18.13 -2.88
CA SER A 97 -28.87 17.61 -2.01
C SER A 97 -29.41 18.63 -1.01
N ILE A 98 -28.56 19.57 -0.55
CA ILE A 98 -28.88 20.59 0.44
C ILE A 98 -29.69 21.73 -0.18
N ALA A 99 -29.37 22.15 -1.41
CA ALA A 99 -30.04 23.29 -2.05
C ALA A 99 -31.58 23.17 -2.08
N PRO A 100 -32.18 22.05 -2.53
CA PRO A 100 -33.63 21.87 -2.49
C PRO A 100 -34.18 21.81 -1.07
N ALA A 101 -33.52 21.08 -0.16
CA ALA A 101 -33.96 20.94 1.23
C ALA A 101 -33.96 22.28 1.98
N PHE A 102 -32.92 23.08 1.78
CA PHE A 102 -32.78 24.42 2.34
C PHE A 102 -33.86 25.37 1.81
N TYR A 103 -34.13 25.33 0.50
CA TYR A 103 -35.21 26.13 -0.10
C TYR A 103 -36.57 25.81 0.55
N PHE A 104 -36.92 24.53 0.68
CA PHE A 104 -38.18 24.12 1.30
C PHE A 104 -38.24 24.42 2.80
N GLN A 105 -37.13 24.28 3.54
CA GLN A 105 -37.07 24.68 4.95
C GLN A 105 -37.29 26.18 5.16
N VAL A 106 -36.62 27.01 4.38
CA VAL A 106 -36.79 28.47 4.45
C VAL A 106 -38.23 28.83 4.09
N SER A 107 -38.77 28.25 3.02
CA SER A 107 -40.16 28.53 2.59
C SER A 107 -41.19 28.12 3.64
N ALA A 108 -41.02 26.94 4.28
CA ALA A 108 -41.89 26.48 5.36
C ALA A 108 -41.78 27.34 6.62
N LEU A 109 -40.57 27.74 7.02
CA LEU A 109 -40.36 28.58 8.20
C LEU A 109 -40.85 30.02 7.99
N THR A 110 -40.76 30.55 6.77
CA THR A 110 -41.34 31.87 6.43
C THR A 110 -42.87 31.87 6.39
N ALA A 111 -43.50 30.71 6.27
CA ALA A 111 -44.95 30.58 6.31
C ALA A 111 -45.52 30.55 7.74
N VAL A 112 -44.67 30.49 8.77
CA VAL A 112 -45.10 30.51 10.18
C VAL A 112 -45.51 31.94 10.56
N PRO A 113 -46.77 32.17 10.99
CA PRO A 113 -47.22 33.50 11.39
C PRO A 113 -46.41 34.03 12.56
N GLY A 114 -45.83 35.23 12.40
CA GLY A 114 -45.06 35.91 13.44
C GLY A 114 -43.57 35.59 13.48
N LEU A 115 -43.05 34.71 12.59
CA LEU A 115 -41.61 34.45 12.50
C LEU A 115 -40.95 35.36 11.44
N PRO A 116 -40.00 36.23 11.82
CA PRO A 116 -39.23 37.03 10.86
C PRO A 116 -38.45 36.14 9.90
N GLY A 117 -38.52 36.41 8.59
CA GLY A 117 -37.89 35.57 7.57
C GLY A 117 -36.37 35.41 7.71
N PHE A 118 -35.67 36.36 8.35
CA PHE A 118 -34.25 36.21 8.64
C PHE A 118 -33.98 35.16 9.74
N ILE A 119 -34.90 34.99 10.71
CA ILE A 119 -34.78 33.98 11.77
C ILE A 119 -35.00 32.59 11.18
N ALA A 120 -35.95 32.46 10.24
CA ALA A 120 -36.15 31.23 9.45
C ALA A 120 -34.87 30.80 8.73
N VAL A 121 -34.20 31.74 8.05
CA VAL A 121 -32.92 31.48 7.37
C VAL A 121 -31.82 31.12 8.38
N CYS A 122 -31.72 31.83 9.50
CA CYS A 122 -30.73 31.53 10.55
C CYS A 122 -30.92 30.14 11.15
N LEU A 123 -32.17 29.69 11.37
CA LEU A 123 -32.48 28.36 11.89
C LEU A 123 -32.14 27.25 10.89
N ALA A 124 -32.46 27.44 9.61
CA ALA A 124 -32.08 26.51 8.55
C ALA A 124 -30.55 26.40 8.43
N VAL A 125 -29.85 27.55 8.45
CA VAL A 125 -28.38 27.58 8.45
C VAL A 125 -27.81 26.91 9.70
N MET A 126 -28.40 27.09 10.88
CA MET A 126 -27.89 26.50 12.12
C MET A 126 -27.99 24.97 12.13
N LEU A 127 -29.08 24.41 11.60
CA LEU A 127 -29.26 22.96 11.49
C LEU A 127 -28.27 22.34 10.49
N GLU A 128 -28.12 22.96 9.32
CA GLU A 128 -27.15 22.54 8.31
C GLU A 128 -25.70 22.71 8.82
N ALA A 129 -25.36 23.87 9.37
CA ALA A 129 -24.03 24.18 9.90
C ALA A 129 -23.66 23.27 11.09
N GLY A 130 -24.61 22.88 11.93
CA GLY A 130 -24.39 21.94 13.02
C GLY A 130 -23.92 20.57 12.53
N ALA A 131 -24.53 20.05 11.46
CA ALA A 131 -24.09 18.82 10.80
C ALA A 131 -22.68 18.98 10.19
N TRP A 132 -22.38 20.12 9.56
CA TRP A 132 -21.06 20.43 9.01
C TRP A 132 -19.96 20.50 10.08
N VAL A 133 -20.23 21.20 11.19
CA VAL A 133 -19.27 21.33 12.29
C VAL A 133 -18.99 19.96 12.91
N ALA A 134 -20.00 19.12 13.13
CA ALA A 134 -19.82 17.77 13.64
C ALA A 134 -19.01 16.88 12.67
N THR A 135 -19.24 17.05 11.36
CA THR A 135 -18.54 16.32 10.30
C THR A 135 -17.05 16.72 10.24
N ILE A 136 -16.76 18.02 10.23
CA ILE A 136 -15.39 18.57 10.22
C ILE A 136 -14.66 18.23 11.52
N ALA A 137 -15.32 18.37 12.68
CA ALA A 137 -14.77 17.99 13.97
C ALA A 137 -14.47 16.48 14.04
N GLY A 138 -15.34 15.64 13.47
CA GLY A 138 -15.11 14.20 13.34
C GLY A 138 -13.91 13.86 12.47
N GLU A 139 -13.72 14.56 11.34
CA GLU A 139 -12.51 14.41 10.51
C GLU A 139 -11.25 14.87 11.22
N ARG A 140 -11.30 15.99 11.94
CA ARG A 140 -10.17 16.51 12.71
C ARG A 140 -9.80 15.55 13.85
N ALA A 141 -10.79 15.08 14.61
CA ALA A 141 -10.60 14.08 15.66
C ALA A 141 -10.00 12.77 15.09
N LYS A 142 -10.40 12.38 13.87
CA LYS A 142 -9.82 11.22 13.17
C LYS A 142 -8.35 11.43 12.82
N ARG A 143 -7.95 12.62 12.36
CA ARG A 143 -6.54 12.97 12.08
C ARG A 143 -5.71 13.01 13.36
N GLU A 144 -6.31 13.44 14.46
CA GLU A 144 -5.70 13.50 15.80
C GLU A 144 -5.71 12.14 16.55
N GLY A 145 -6.23 11.06 15.95
CA GLY A 145 -6.29 9.73 16.59
C GLY A 145 -7.29 9.62 17.75
N ARG A 146 -8.19 10.60 17.90
CA ARG A 146 -9.19 10.68 18.96
C ARG A 146 -10.43 9.84 18.61
N PRO A 147 -11.22 9.39 19.61
CA PRO A 147 -12.43 8.62 19.37
C PRO A 147 -13.47 9.45 18.59
N VAL A 148 -13.75 9.04 17.35
CA VAL A 148 -14.69 9.71 16.43
C VAL A 148 -16.16 9.42 16.71
N GLY A 149 -16.46 8.41 17.54
CA GLY A 149 -17.82 7.90 17.72
C GLY A 149 -18.81 8.96 18.22
N LYS A 150 -18.37 9.85 19.12
CA LYS A 150 -19.23 10.91 19.67
C LYS A 150 -19.62 11.95 18.60
N PHE A 151 -18.68 12.35 17.75
CA PHE A 151 -18.94 13.28 16.66
C PHE A 151 -19.86 12.68 15.59
N ARG A 152 -19.69 11.38 15.30
CA ARG A 152 -20.59 10.65 14.40
C ARG A 152 -22.01 10.55 14.96
N ALA A 153 -22.15 10.24 16.25
CA ALA A 153 -23.46 10.20 16.89
C ALA A 153 -24.16 11.57 16.83
N ALA A 154 -23.42 12.66 17.11
CA ALA A 154 -23.96 14.02 16.99
C ALA A 154 -24.38 14.37 15.55
N MET A 155 -23.54 14.05 14.57
CA MET A 155 -23.85 14.25 13.14
C MET A 155 -25.13 13.50 12.72
N TRP A 156 -25.26 12.22 13.07
CA TRP A 156 -26.46 11.42 12.77
C TRP A 156 -27.70 11.92 13.51
N ALA A 157 -27.56 12.39 14.75
CA ALA A 157 -28.65 12.98 15.50
C ALA A 157 -29.18 14.27 14.83
N CYS A 158 -28.27 15.16 14.39
CA CYS A 158 -28.65 16.36 13.65
C CYS A 158 -29.33 16.01 12.31
N ALA A 159 -28.79 15.04 11.57
CA ALA A 159 -29.37 14.60 10.30
C ALA A 159 -30.77 13.98 10.47
N ALA A 160 -30.97 13.18 11.52
CA ALA A 160 -32.27 12.61 11.84
C ALA A 160 -33.28 13.69 12.25
N LEU A 161 -32.87 14.69 13.02
CA LEU A 161 -33.71 15.82 13.37
C LEU A 161 -34.11 16.64 12.13
N ALA A 162 -33.17 16.92 11.25
CA ALA A 162 -33.43 17.61 9.98
C ALA A 162 -34.41 16.80 9.09
N ALA A 163 -34.21 15.49 8.99
CA ALA A 163 -35.10 14.60 8.25
C ALA A 163 -36.52 14.59 8.82
N TRP A 164 -36.66 14.58 10.15
CA TRP A 164 -37.97 14.67 10.80
C TRP A 164 -38.65 16.02 10.50
N ILE A 165 -37.95 17.14 10.65
CA ILE A 165 -38.50 18.47 10.34
C ILE A 165 -38.96 18.52 8.87
N ASN A 166 -38.14 18.02 7.95
CA ASN A 166 -38.44 18.01 6.53
C ASN A 166 -39.60 17.09 6.16
N TYR A 167 -39.76 15.96 6.86
CA TYR A 167 -40.95 15.11 6.71
C TYR A 167 -42.22 15.81 7.18
N GLY A 168 -42.16 16.48 8.34
CA GLY A 168 -43.32 17.13 8.96
C GLY A 168 -43.78 18.41 8.24
N HIS A 169 -42.89 19.09 7.52
CA HIS A 169 -43.18 20.35 6.82
C HIS A 169 -43.24 20.19 5.30
N ALA A 170 -43.20 18.96 4.79
CA ALA A 170 -43.33 18.73 3.36
C ALA A 170 -44.71 19.16 2.85
N PRO A 171 -44.79 19.78 1.66
CA PRO A 171 -46.06 20.09 1.02
C PRO A 171 -46.93 18.84 0.87
N ALA A 172 -48.24 18.97 1.11
CA ALA A 172 -49.18 17.90 0.88
C ALA A 172 -49.09 17.43 -0.58
N SER A 173 -48.76 16.16 -0.78
CA SER A 173 -48.61 15.53 -2.09
C SER A 173 -49.38 14.22 -2.11
N PRO A 174 -49.90 13.76 -3.27
CA PRO A 174 -50.60 12.49 -3.35
C PRO A 174 -49.71 11.35 -2.82
N GLY A 175 -50.11 10.73 -1.71
CA GLY A 175 -49.35 9.67 -1.06
C GLY A 175 -48.10 10.12 -0.26
N ASN A 176 -47.94 11.42 0.01
CA ASN A 176 -46.83 11.98 0.80
C ASN A 176 -45.42 11.64 0.27
N TRP A 177 -45.28 11.28 -1.01
CA TRP A 177 -44.01 10.86 -1.60
C TRP A 177 -42.92 11.94 -1.44
N LEU A 178 -43.30 13.21 -1.54
CA LEU A 178 -42.39 14.35 -1.44
C LEU A 178 -41.78 14.47 -0.03
N ALA A 179 -42.55 14.15 1.02
CA ALA A 179 -42.10 14.13 2.40
C ALA A 179 -41.00 13.07 2.62
N TYR A 180 -41.19 11.88 2.05
CA TYR A 180 -40.19 10.81 2.10
C TYR A 180 -38.92 11.19 1.35
N VAL A 181 -39.02 11.84 0.18
CA VAL A 181 -37.86 12.28 -0.60
C VAL A 181 -37.06 13.35 0.14
N LEU A 182 -37.71 14.34 0.74
CA LEU A 182 -37.05 15.40 1.52
C LEU A 182 -36.37 14.86 2.78
N ALA A 183 -37.03 13.94 3.49
CA ALA A 183 -36.43 13.24 4.62
C ALA A 183 -35.22 12.40 4.19
N ALA A 184 -35.33 11.67 3.10
CA ALA A 184 -34.24 10.86 2.54
C ALA A 184 -33.06 11.72 2.06
N ALA A 185 -33.31 12.89 1.45
CA ALA A 185 -32.27 13.83 1.03
C ALA A 185 -31.44 14.34 2.22
N SER A 186 -32.10 14.62 3.34
CA SER A 186 -31.47 15.09 4.59
C SER A 186 -30.52 14.05 5.19
N LEU A 187 -30.89 12.77 5.14
CA LEU A 187 -30.03 11.66 5.56
C LEU A 187 -28.97 11.32 4.50
N GLY A 188 -29.29 11.51 3.23
CA GLY A 188 -28.46 11.15 2.08
C GLY A 188 -27.12 11.85 2.10
N GLY A 189 -27.08 13.16 2.36
CA GLY A 189 -25.82 13.91 2.44
C GLY A 189 -24.85 13.31 3.46
N VAL A 190 -25.33 13.02 4.68
CA VAL A 190 -24.53 12.40 5.75
C VAL A 190 -24.17 10.94 5.43
N PHE A 191 -25.08 10.20 4.81
CA PHE A 191 -24.85 8.81 4.41
C PHE A 191 -23.73 8.71 3.36
N PHE A 192 -23.78 9.49 2.28
CA PHE A 192 -22.74 9.51 1.25
C PHE A 192 -21.38 9.98 1.80
N TRP A 193 -21.38 10.88 2.78
CA TRP A 193 -20.15 11.26 3.49
C TRP A 193 -19.48 10.08 4.20
N GLU A 194 -20.27 9.32 4.98
CA GLU A 194 -19.77 8.16 5.70
C GLU A 194 -19.35 7.05 4.73
N LEU A 195 -20.06 6.88 3.61
CA LEU A 195 -19.69 5.94 2.56
C LEU A 195 -18.32 6.26 1.95
N ARG A 196 -18.03 7.55 1.69
CA ARG A 196 -16.69 8.02 1.32
C ARG A 196 -15.65 7.70 2.41
N GLY A 197 -16.02 7.96 3.67
CA GLY A 197 -15.20 7.66 4.83
C GLY A 197 -14.88 6.17 5.02
N ALA A 198 -15.78 5.31 4.54
CA ALA A 198 -15.68 3.85 4.59
C ALA A 198 -14.74 3.28 3.52
N GLY A 199 -14.75 3.84 2.30
CA GLY A 199 -13.80 3.46 1.24
C GLY A 199 -12.34 3.81 1.59
N ARG A 200 -12.12 4.87 2.37
CA ARG A 200 -10.78 5.33 2.79
C ARG A 200 -10.21 4.59 4.02
N HIS A 201 -10.83 3.48 4.43
CA HIS A 201 -10.53 2.73 5.67
C HIS A 201 -9.13 2.08 5.77
N GLY A 202 -8.24 2.27 4.80
CA GLY A 202 -6.85 1.77 4.83
C GLY A 202 -5.76 2.78 5.21
N GLY A 203 -6.04 4.09 5.22
CA GLY A 203 -4.97 5.08 5.18
C GLY A 203 -4.79 5.94 6.43
N LYS A 204 -3.69 5.71 7.15
CA LYS A 204 -2.93 6.68 7.99
C LYS A 204 -3.30 6.90 9.46
N ALA A 205 -4.44 6.45 10.00
CA ALA A 205 -4.73 6.61 11.45
C ALA A 205 -5.41 5.40 12.12
N GLY A 206 -5.75 4.36 11.37
CA GLY A 206 -6.49 3.22 11.90
C GLY A 206 -5.58 2.00 12.02
N ARG A 207 -5.38 1.51 13.24
CA ARG A 207 -4.97 0.13 13.57
C ARG A 207 -5.22 -0.82 12.40
N THR A 208 -4.17 -1.52 11.96
CA THR A 208 -4.24 -2.45 10.83
C THR A 208 -5.35 -3.48 11.08
N ARG A 209 -5.84 -4.13 10.03
CA ARG A 209 -6.83 -5.21 10.20
C ARG A 209 -6.30 -6.30 11.14
N ALA A 210 -5.00 -6.54 11.13
CA ALA A 210 -4.32 -7.44 12.06
C ALA A 210 -4.41 -6.91 13.50
N ASP A 211 -4.06 -5.64 13.75
CA ASP A 211 -4.13 -5.03 15.09
C ASP A 211 -5.56 -5.04 15.65
N ARG A 212 -6.57 -4.82 14.81
CA ARG A 212 -7.98 -4.89 15.22
C ARG A 212 -8.39 -6.31 15.58
N ARG A 213 -7.96 -7.31 14.78
CA ARG A 213 -8.22 -8.73 15.07
C ARG A 213 -7.53 -9.15 16.36
N GLU A 214 -6.28 -8.75 16.57
CA GLU A 214 -5.53 -9.05 17.78
C GLU A 214 -6.15 -8.36 19.00
N ALA A 215 -6.55 -7.08 18.89
CA ALA A 215 -7.25 -6.38 19.97
C ALA A 215 -8.62 -7.03 20.29
N ALA A 216 -9.36 -7.47 19.27
CA ALA A 216 -10.61 -8.20 19.45
C ALA A 216 -10.36 -9.58 20.10
N ALA A 217 -9.32 -10.30 19.69
CA ALA A 217 -8.92 -11.57 20.28
C ALA A 217 -8.54 -11.40 21.76
N ARG A 218 -7.74 -10.38 22.10
CA ARG A 218 -7.40 -10.02 23.49
C ARG A 218 -8.65 -9.72 24.33
N ARG A 219 -9.60 -8.95 23.77
CA ARG A 219 -10.87 -8.64 24.46
C ARG A 219 -11.72 -9.90 24.68
N ARG A 220 -11.86 -10.74 23.65
CA ARG A 220 -12.60 -12.01 23.74
C ARG A 220 -11.97 -12.93 24.78
N HIS A 221 -10.65 -13.04 24.78
CA HIS A 221 -9.90 -13.84 25.75
C HIS A 221 -10.09 -13.32 27.19
N ALA A 222 -9.98 -12.01 27.41
CA ALA A 222 -10.21 -11.41 28.72
C ALA A 222 -11.66 -11.61 29.22
N LEU A 223 -12.65 -11.47 28.33
CA LEU A 223 -14.05 -11.74 28.65
C LEU A 223 -14.28 -13.23 28.97
N ALA A 224 -13.71 -14.13 28.17
CA ALA A 224 -13.80 -15.56 28.40
C ALA A 224 -13.20 -15.95 29.76
N ARG A 225 -12.03 -15.41 30.11
CA ARG A 225 -11.42 -15.60 31.45
C ARG A 225 -12.36 -15.13 32.56
N ARG A 226 -12.94 -13.93 32.41
CA ARG A 226 -13.88 -13.35 33.39
C ARG A 226 -15.13 -14.23 33.60
N PHE A 227 -15.70 -14.78 32.53
CA PHE A 227 -16.93 -15.56 32.61
C PHE A 227 -16.73 -17.01 32.98
N ARG A 228 -15.67 -17.67 32.47
CA ARG A 228 -15.38 -19.09 32.76
C ARG A 228 -14.80 -19.28 34.16
N PHE A 229 -13.92 -18.37 34.60
CA PHE A 229 -13.20 -18.48 35.87
C PHE A 229 -13.59 -17.34 36.80
N ARG A 230 -14.87 -17.26 37.18
CA ARG A 230 -15.41 -16.13 37.97
C ARG A 230 -14.74 -16.00 39.34
N ALA A 231 -14.46 -17.12 40.02
CA ALA A 231 -13.79 -17.14 41.32
C ALA A 231 -12.34 -16.65 41.22
N VAL A 232 -11.56 -17.19 40.27
CA VAL A 232 -10.20 -16.73 39.96
C VAL A 232 -10.20 -15.24 39.60
N HIS A 233 -11.12 -14.79 38.76
CA HIS A 233 -11.23 -13.38 38.38
C HIS A 233 -11.56 -12.46 39.57
N LYS A 234 -12.36 -12.92 40.54
CA LYS A 234 -12.63 -12.18 41.79
C LYS A 234 -11.33 -12.02 42.58
N ARG A 235 -10.55 -13.09 42.76
CA ARG A 235 -9.26 -13.07 43.46
C ARG A 235 -8.22 -12.20 42.74
N TYR A 236 -8.11 -12.33 41.42
CA TYR A 236 -7.28 -11.49 40.56
C TYR A 236 -7.53 -9.99 40.79
N ARG A 237 -8.80 -9.58 40.86
CA ARG A 237 -9.14 -8.18 41.15
C ARG A 237 -8.69 -7.75 42.54
N MET A 238 -8.85 -8.61 43.55
CA MET A 238 -8.39 -8.31 44.91
C MET A 238 -6.88 -8.10 44.96
N ILE A 239 -6.11 -8.95 44.28
CA ILE A 239 -4.64 -8.82 44.19
C ILE A 239 -4.26 -7.48 43.54
N LEU A 240 -4.87 -7.12 42.40
CA LEU A 240 -4.59 -5.85 41.73
C LEU A 240 -4.97 -4.61 42.55
N THR A 241 -6.00 -4.70 43.40
CA THR A 241 -6.41 -3.58 44.26
C THR A 241 -5.59 -3.48 45.54
N ALA A 242 -5.06 -4.60 46.04
CA ALA A 242 -4.25 -4.63 47.25
C ALA A 242 -2.79 -4.20 46.99
N MET A 243 -2.27 -4.47 45.79
CA MET A 243 -0.92 -4.10 45.41
C MET A 243 -0.85 -2.64 44.94
N PRO A 244 0.27 -1.91 45.18
CA PRO A 244 0.43 -0.55 44.65
C PRO A 244 0.35 -0.53 43.11
N TYR A 245 -0.24 0.53 42.56
CA TYR A 245 -0.49 0.64 41.13
C TYR A 245 0.80 0.47 40.30
N GLY A 246 0.79 -0.45 39.34
CA GLY A 246 1.91 -0.73 38.43
C GLY A 246 2.98 -1.68 38.98
N THR A 247 2.87 -2.17 40.22
CA THR A 247 3.86 -3.09 40.81
C THR A 247 3.72 -4.54 40.36
N VAL A 248 2.52 -4.95 39.95
CA VAL A 248 2.24 -6.32 39.49
C VAL A 248 1.59 -6.24 38.11
N ASP A 249 2.12 -7.03 37.17
CA ASP A 249 1.52 -7.16 35.85
C ASP A 249 0.21 -7.96 35.90
N ARG A 250 -0.68 -7.72 34.93
CA ARG A 250 -1.98 -8.38 34.88
C ARG A 250 -1.88 -9.90 34.72
N GLU A 251 -0.92 -10.41 33.95
CA GLU A 251 -0.77 -11.87 33.80
C GLU A 251 -0.22 -12.51 35.08
N GLN A 252 0.72 -11.86 35.76
CA GLN A 252 1.24 -12.31 37.06
C GLN A 252 0.14 -12.32 38.14
N ALA A 253 -0.69 -11.28 38.19
CA ALA A 253 -1.83 -11.24 39.12
C ALA A 253 -2.85 -12.34 38.83
N TRP A 254 -3.06 -12.69 37.54
CA TRP A 254 -3.95 -13.78 37.15
C TRP A 254 -3.39 -15.15 37.54
N GLU A 255 -2.10 -15.38 37.32
CA GLU A 255 -1.39 -16.59 37.71
C GLU A 255 -1.44 -16.81 39.23
N ARG A 256 -1.12 -15.78 40.02
CA ARG A 256 -1.24 -15.83 41.49
C ARG A 256 -2.67 -16.14 41.93
N ALA A 257 -3.66 -15.50 41.31
CA ALA A 257 -5.06 -15.79 41.60
C ALA A 257 -5.48 -17.21 41.24
N TRP A 258 -4.87 -17.80 40.21
CA TRP A 258 -5.08 -19.19 39.83
C TRP A 258 -4.52 -20.13 40.89
N VAL A 259 -3.27 -19.92 41.30
CA VAL A 259 -2.62 -20.71 42.36
C VAL A 259 -3.39 -20.58 43.68
N ASP A 260 -3.80 -19.37 44.07
CA ASP A 260 -4.59 -19.15 45.28
C ASP A 260 -5.93 -19.89 45.28
N HIS A 261 -6.54 -20.12 44.11
CA HIS A 261 -7.85 -20.76 44.00
C HIS A 261 -7.76 -22.28 43.78
N HIS A 262 -6.85 -22.73 42.91
CA HIS A 262 -6.72 -24.12 42.50
C HIS A 262 -5.59 -24.86 43.22
N GLY A 263 -4.69 -24.15 43.92
CA GLY A 263 -3.52 -24.74 44.59
C GLY A 263 -2.45 -25.29 43.65
N ALA A 264 -2.53 -24.97 42.35
CA ALA A 264 -1.71 -25.55 41.30
C ALA A 264 -1.26 -24.48 40.28
N PRO A 265 -0.22 -24.77 39.46
CA PRO A 265 0.20 -23.89 38.37
C PRO A 265 -0.92 -23.56 37.38
N LEU A 266 -0.71 -22.49 36.59
CA LEU A 266 -1.70 -22.03 35.62
C LEU A 266 -2.08 -23.14 34.63
N ALA A 267 -3.39 -23.29 34.37
CA ALA A 267 -4.02 -24.32 33.54
C ALA A 267 -4.09 -25.73 34.16
N ASP A 268 -3.45 -25.97 35.30
CA ASP A 268 -3.65 -27.20 36.06
C ASP A 268 -4.82 -27.01 37.04
N THR A 269 -5.80 -27.91 36.95
CA THR A 269 -6.89 -28.06 37.91
C THR A 269 -6.85 -29.47 38.49
N ALA A 270 -7.48 -29.66 39.67
CA ALA A 270 -7.61 -30.99 40.26
C ALA A 270 -8.20 -32.01 39.27
N ASP A 271 -9.28 -31.64 38.58
CA ASP A 271 -9.89 -32.48 37.54
C ASP A 271 -8.93 -32.78 36.39
N ALA A 272 -8.15 -31.79 35.91
CA ALA A 272 -7.21 -32.01 34.82
C ALA A 272 -6.02 -32.89 35.23
N LEU A 273 -5.61 -32.85 36.50
CA LEU A 273 -4.58 -33.73 37.05
C LEU A 273 -5.13 -35.16 37.28
N ASP A 274 -6.35 -35.28 37.78
CA ASP A 274 -7.07 -36.56 37.94
C ASP A 274 -7.28 -37.23 36.57
N HIS A 275 -7.74 -36.49 35.56
CA HIS A 275 -7.88 -36.99 34.19
C HIS A 275 -6.54 -37.43 33.59
N ARG A 276 -5.45 -36.69 33.83
CA ARG A 276 -4.11 -37.10 33.38
C ARG A 276 -3.67 -38.38 34.07
N THR A 277 -3.85 -38.47 35.38
CA THR A 277 -3.50 -39.66 36.18
C THR A 277 -4.27 -40.88 35.69
N ARG A 278 -5.60 -40.77 35.53
CA ARG A 278 -6.43 -41.86 34.96
C ARG A 278 -6.03 -42.23 33.53
N ALA A 279 -5.65 -41.26 32.70
CA ALA A 279 -5.20 -41.54 31.34
C ALA A 279 -3.86 -42.30 31.34
N THR A 280 -2.95 -41.95 32.25
CA THR A 280 -1.68 -42.66 32.45
C THR A 280 -1.92 -44.07 32.98
N GLU A 281 -2.75 -44.23 34.02
CA GLU A 281 -3.12 -45.54 34.57
C GLU A 281 -3.78 -46.44 33.53
N ALA A 282 -4.69 -45.90 32.71
CA ALA A 282 -5.33 -46.65 31.63
C ALA A 282 -4.33 -47.07 30.55
N TYR A 283 -3.36 -46.22 30.23
CA TYR A 283 -2.28 -46.55 29.30
C TYR A 283 -1.38 -47.65 29.87
N GLU A 284 -0.99 -47.56 31.15
CA GLU A 284 -0.16 -48.55 31.83
C GLU A 284 -0.88 -49.89 32.00
N THR A 285 -2.16 -49.87 32.35
CA THR A 285 -2.99 -51.09 32.46
C THR A 285 -3.12 -51.78 31.11
N GLY A 286 -3.39 -51.03 30.02
CA GLY A 286 -3.41 -51.58 28.67
C GLY A 286 -2.05 -52.15 28.24
N LEU A 287 -0.94 -51.56 28.69
CA LEU A 287 0.38 -52.10 28.43
C LEU A 287 0.63 -53.42 29.21
N ALA A 288 0.15 -53.51 30.45
CA ALA A 288 0.32 -54.68 31.32
C ALA A 288 -0.56 -55.88 30.90
N ASP A 289 -1.78 -55.63 30.42
CA ASP A 289 -2.72 -56.68 29.98
C ASP A 289 -2.35 -57.31 28.62
N GLY A 290 -1.18 -56.96 28.06
CA GLY A 290 -0.71 -57.45 26.75
C GLY A 290 -1.51 -56.93 25.56
N GLY A 291 -2.61 -56.21 25.80
CA GLY A 291 -3.47 -55.58 24.81
C GLY A 291 -3.08 -54.14 24.57
N ARG A 292 -2.23 -53.89 23.57
CA ARG A 292 -1.82 -52.54 23.16
C ARG A 292 -3.06 -51.64 23.03
N PRO A 293 -3.20 -50.55 23.81
CA PRO A 293 -4.46 -49.81 23.95
C PRO A 293 -4.97 -49.11 22.68
N PHE A 294 -4.28 -49.23 21.54
CA PHE A 294 -4.66 -48.61 20.27
C PHE A 294 -4.54 -49.51 19.03
N GLY A 295 -4.32 -50.82 19.18
CA GLY A 295 -4.27 -51.74 18.02
C GLY A 295 -3.16 -51.44 17.00
N ILE A 296 -2.19 -50.58 17.35
CA ILE A 296 -1.02 -50.32 16.53
C ILE A 296 0.00 -51.41 16.88
N GLU A 297 0.14 -52.40 16.00
CA GLU A 297 1.28 -53.29 16.04
C GLU A 297 2.56 -52.45 15.82
N PRO A 298 3.52 -52.43 16.76
CA PRO A 298 4.88 -52.07 16.40
C PRO A 298 5.33 -53.21 15.51
N ARG A 299 5.25 -52.96 14.21
CA ARG A 299 6.05 -53.69 13.26
C ARG A 299 7.49 -53.64 13.81
N PRO A 300 8.12 -54.79 14.06
CA PRO A 300 9.51 -54.80 14.48
C PRO A 300 10.30 -53.94 13.50
N ILE A 301 11.32 -53.22 13.96
CA ILE A 301 12.14 -52.34 13.11
C ILE A 301 12.59 -53.08 11.84
N THR A 302 12.75 -54.40 11.91
CA THR A 302 13.01 -55.31 10.80
C THR A 302 11.98 -55.25 9.65
N ASP A 303 10.71 -55.01 9.92
CA ASP A 303 9.67 -54.87 8.88
C ASP A 303 9.72 -53.50 8.21
N VAL A 304 10.16 -52.47 8.95
CA VAL A 304 10.43 -51.14 8.38
C VAL A 304 11.69 -51.22 7.53
N ASP A 305 12.73 -51.90 8.00
CA ASP A 305 13.97 -52.12 7.25
C ASP A 305 13.74 -52.99 6.00
N ALA A 306 12.92 -54.04 6.09
CA ALA A 306 12.55 -54.86 4.93
C ALA A 306 11.69 -54.08 3.91
N PHE A 307 10.80 -53.22 4.39
CA PHE A 307 10.03 -52.32 3.53
C PHE A 307 10.91 -51.26 2.86
N LEU A 308 11.86 -50.68 3.59
CA LEU A 308 12.83 -49.73 3.05
C LEU A 308 13.78 -50.42 2.06
N ALA A 309 14.25 -51.64 2.34
CA ALA A 309 15.06 -52.43 1.41
C ALA A 309 14.29 -52.77 0.11
N GLY A 310 12.97 -53.01 0.19
CA GLY A 310 12.13 -53.21 -0.98
C GLY A 310 11.83 -51.93 -1.78
N LEU A 311 11.89 -50.76 -1.14
CA LEU A 311 11.72 -49.45 -1.78
C LEU A 311 13.02 -48.93 -2.41
N PHE A 312 14.15 -49.39 -1.91
CA PHE A 312 15.49 -49.06 -2.40
C PHE A 312 16.32 -50.33 -2.68
N PRO A 313 15.89 -51.20 -3.62
CA PRO A 313 16.72 -52.31 -4.04
C PRO A 313 17.89 -51.73 -4.84
N ASP A 314 19.10 -52.01 -4.37
CA ASP A 314 20.37 -51.78 -5.06
C ASP A 314 20.83 -50.32 -5.22
N ALA A 315 21.42 -49.79 -4.14
CA ALA A 315 22.37 -48.66 -4.22
C ALA A 315 23.85 -49.11 -4.12
N ASP A 316 24.12 -50.42 -4.24
CA ASP A 316 25.47 -50.97 -4.04
C ASP A 316 26.26 -51.22 -5.34
N ASP A 317 25.71 -50.95 -6.53
CA ASP A 317 26.41 -51.12 -7.82
C ASP A 317 26.65 -49.84 -8.64
N ALA A 318 26.51 -48.65 -8.03
CA ALA A 318 26.87 -47.37 -8.66
C ALA A 318 28.16 -46.77 -8.05
N ALA A 319 29.23 -47.55 -8.02
CA ALA A 319 30.58 -47.05 -7.81
C ALA A 319 31.21 -46.62 -9.15
N ALA A 320 30.82 -45.45 -9.67
CA ALA A 320 31.64 -44.57 -10.52
C ALA A 320 30.82 -43.33 -10.94
N ASP A 321 31.34 -42.14 -10.63
CA ASP A 321 30.85 -40.81 -11.04
C ASP A 321 29.52 -40.31 -10.44
N GLY A 322 29.60 -39.87 -9.18
CA GLY A 322 28.69 -38.88 -8.59
C GLY A 322 29.48 -37.67 -8.06
N PRO A 323 29.00 -36.43 -8.23
CA PRO A 323 29.80 -35.22 -8.03
C PRO A 323 30.15 -34.99 -6.55
N GLN A 324 31.45 -35.06 -6.29
CA GLN A 324 32.10 -34.73 -5.03
C GLN A 324 32.10 -33.20 -4.83
N SER A 325 31.07 -32.66 -4.17
CA SER A 325 31.12 -31.30 -3.58
C SER A 325 30.04 -31.11 -2.52
N GLY A 326 30.28 -31.71 -1.35
CA GLY A 326 29.62 -31.36 -0.09
C GLY A 326 30.67 -31.23 1.01
N PRO A 327 30.65 -30.17 1.83
CA PRO A 327 31.75 -29.85 2.74
C PRO A 327 31.73 -30.79 3.96
N GLN A 328 32.65 -31.74 3.99
CA GLN A 328 33.08 -32.43 5.19
C GLN A 328 34.26 -31.68 5.81
N GLY A 329 34.13 -31.30 7.08
CA GLY A 329 35.22 -30.70 7.85
C GLY A 329 34.74 -30.14 9.18
N GLY A 330 34.42 -31.02 10.12
CA GLY A 330 34.23 -30.65 11.52
C GLY A 330 35.56 -30.49 12.25
N GLY A 331 35.52 -29.67 13.32
CA GLY A 331 36.29 -29.84 14.55
C GLY A 331 37.81 -29.90 14.45
N GLY A 332 38.48 -28.77 14.67
CA GLY A 332 39.92 -28.75 14.92
C GLY A 332 40.41 -27.37 15.33
N THR A 333 40.65 -27.20 16.63
CA THR A 333 41.30 -26.05 17.26
C THR A 333 42.65 -25.75 16.62
N GLY A 334 42.80 -24.56 16.02
CA GLY A 334 44.06 -24.06 15.51
C GLY A 334 44.05 -22.55 15.44
N VAL A 335 44.62 -21.90 16.45
CA VAL A 335 44.90 -20.46 16.44
C VAL A 335 45.96 -20.20 15.36
N ARG A 336 45.60 -19.43 14.32
CA ARG A 336 46.56 -18.69 13.50
C ARG A 336 46.03 -17.28 13.21
N THR A 337 46.78 -16.32 13.72
CA THR A 337 46.67 -14.87 13.53
C THR A 337 47.13 -14.42 12.14
N ARG A 338 46.69 -13.21 11.75
CA ARG A 338 47.07 -12.33 10.61
C ARG A 338 46.38 -12.65 9.27
N HIS A 339 45.95 -11.70 8.45
CA HIS A 339 46.25 -10.26 8.30
C HIS A 339 44.98 -9.49 7.90
N ALA A 340 44.94 -8.20 8.23
CA ALA A 340 43.89 -7.27 7.88
C ALA A 340 44.02 -6.75 6.44
N GLU A 341 42.94 -6.85 5.66
CA GLU A 341 42.57 -5.97 4.55
C GLU A 341 41.03 -5.87 4.45
N PRO A 342 40.46 -4.77 3.93
CA PRO A 342 39.13 -4.29 4.31
C PRO A 342 38.00 -4.96 3.52
N ALA A 343 36.98 -5.43 4.25
CA ALA A 343 35.81 -6.07 3.68
C ALA A 343 34.82 -5.05 3.09
N GLU A 344 34.49 -5.28 1.82
CA GLU A 344 33.34 -4.75 1.10
C GLU A 344 32.02 -5.18 1.76
N GLY A 345 31.19 -4.18 2.10
CA GLY A 345 29.73 -4.22 2.17
C GLY A 345 29.03 -5.45 2.75
N GLU A 346 28.75 -5.42 4.05
CA GLU A 346 27.76 -6.29 4.69
C GLU A 346 26.35 -6.04 4.09
N THR A 347 25.82 -7.03 3.38
CA THR A 347 24.39 -7.10 3.03
C THR A 347 23.70 -8.08 3.99
N PRO A 348 22.68 -7.65 4.76
CA PRO A 348 22.02 -8.54 5.72
C PRO A 348 21.11 -9.55 4.99
N LEU A 349 21.50 -10.81 5.07
CA LEU A 349 20.67 -11.99 4.82
C LEU A 349 19.42 -11.96 5.72
N GLY A 350 18.25 -12.23 5.12
CA GLY A 350 17.17 -12.93 5.81
C GLY A 350 15.97 -12.13 6.31
N ARG A 351 15.46 -11.13 5.58
CA ARG A 351 14.05 -10.70 5.78
C ARG A 351 13.11 -11.66 5.07
N LYS A 352 12.56 -12.61 5.83
CA LYS A 352 11.33 -13.36 5.51
C LYS A 352 10.13 -12.41 5.59
N GLY A 353 10.01 -11.52 4.62
CA GLY A 353 8.85 -10.64 4.42
C GLY A 353 8.20 -10.98 3.09
N MET A 354 6.91 -11.29 3.11
CA MET A 354 6.09 -11.48 1.91
C MET A 354 6.30 -10.29 0.97
N GLN A 355 7.01 -10.52 -0.14
CA GLN A 355 7.02 -9.59 -1.25
C GLN A 355 5.62 -9.60 -1.86
N GLY A 356 4.92 -8.48 -1.74
CA GLY A 356 3.71 -8.25 -2.53
C GLY A 356 4.11 -8.27 -3.99
N SER A 357 3.50 -9.17 -4.76
CA SER A 357 3.67 -9.22 -6.21
C SER A 357 3.09 -7.94 -6.83
N SER A 358 3.89 -6.88 -6.89
CA SER A 358 3.59 -5.69 -7.65
C SER A 358 4.37 -5.73 -8.95
N ASP A 359 3.94 -6.62 -9.84
CA ASP A 359 4.03 -6.38 -11.27
C ASP A 359 2.88 -7.11 -11.95
N PRO A 360 2.00 -6.44 -12.71
CA PRO A 360 1.03 -7.15 -13.53
C PRO A 360 1.83 -7.89 -14.60
N SER A 361 1.96 -9.22 -14.43
CA SER A 361 2.59 -10.09 -15.42
C SER A 361 2.13 -9.64 -16.81
N SER A 362 3.09 -9.23 -17.64
CA SER A 362 2.87 -8.91 -19.05
C SER A 362 1.87 -9.92 -19.61
N LYS A 363 0.73 -9.43 -20.12
CA LYS A 363 -0.38 -10.26 -20.62
C LYS A 363 0.19 -11.35 -21.52
N ALA A 364 0.34 -12.57 -20.99
CA ALA A 364 0.72 -13.70 -21.80
C ALA A 364 -0.27 -13.76 -22.98
N PRO A 365 0.22 -13.86 -24.23
CA PRO A 365 -0.65 -13.88 -25.40
C PRO A 365 -1.72 -14.95 -25.19
N VAL A 366 -2.98 -14.55 -25.39
CA VAL A 366 -4.13 -15.45 -25.20
C VAL A 366 -4.00 -16.57 -26.23
N ARG A 367 -3.62 -17.77 -25.78
CA ARG A 367 -3.58 -18.96 -26.60
C ARG A 367 -4.97 -19.16 -27.22
N SER A 368 -5.03 -19.31 -28.54
CA SER A 368 -6.27 -19.62 -29.25
C SER A 368 -6.88 -20.92 -28.71
N LEU A 369 -8.22 -21.00 -28.72
CA LEU A 369 -8.94 -22.18 -28.25
C LEU A 369 -8.75 -23.33 -29.24
N ASP A 370 -7.90 -24.29 -28.86
CA ASP A 370 -7.73 -25.56 -29.57
C ASP A 370 -9.08 -26.30 -29.74
N PRO A 371 -9.47 -26.66 -30.98
CA PRO A 371 -10.69 -27.43 -31.26
C PRO A 371 -10.77 -28.75 -30.50
N SER A 372 -9.64 -29.45 -30.33
CA SER A 372 -9.60 -30.74 -29.63
C SER A 372 -10.01 -30.63 -28.16
N HIS A 373 -9.62 -29.54 -27.50
CA HIS A 373 -10.00 -29.24 -26.12
C HIS A 373 -11.46 -28.83 -26.01
N LEU A 374 -12.02 -28.17 -27.02
CA LEU A 374 -13.46 -27.87 -27.04
C LEU A 374 -14.29 -29.15 -27.09
N ASP A 375 -13.90 -30.11 -27.93
CA ASP A 375 -14.61 -31.39 -28.03
C ASP A 375 -14.47 -32.24 -26.77
N ALA A 376 -13.30 -32.24 -26.12
CA ALA A 376 -13.11 -32.89 -24.83
C ALA A 376 -14.01 -32.27 -23.73
N VAL A 377 -14.14 -30.94 -23.71
CA VAL A 377 -15.00 -30.24 -22.74
C VAL A 377 -16.49 -30.45 -23.05
N ARG A 378 -16.89 -30.61 -24.32
CA ARG A 378 -18.27 -30.99 -24.70
C ARG A 378 -18.63 -32.37 -24.18
N ARG A 379 -17.79 -33.39 -24.45
CA ARG A 379 -18.01 -34.74 -23.92
C ARG A 379 -18.12 -34.75 -22.40
N LEU A 380 -17.26 -34.00 -21.72
CA LEU A 380 -17.32 -33.83 -20.26
C LEU A 380 -18.63 -33.15 -19.81
N ALA A 381 -19.16 -32.19 -20.57
CA ALA A 381 -20.44 -31.56 -20.27
C ALA A 381 -21.60 -32.55 -20.38
N ASP A 382 -21.59 -33.39 -21.42
CA ASP A 382 -22.58 -34.43 -21.66
C ASP A 382 -22.55 -35.48 -20.53
N GLU A 383 -21.36 -35.93 -20.12
CA GLU A 383 -21.17 -36.85 -18.98
C GLU A 383 -21.67 -36.27 -17.65
N LEU A 384 -21.55 -34.96 -17.45
CA LEU A 384 -22.01 -34.27 -16.24
C LEU A 384 -23.51 -33.96 -16.24
N GLY A 385 -24.19 -34.21 -17.37
CA GLY A 385 -25.60 -33.90 -17.58
C GLY A 385 -25.89 -32.42 -17.80
N GLY A 386 -24.94 -31.66 -18.35
CA GLY A 386 -25.13 -30.26 -18.72
C GLY A 386 -23.89 -29.37 -18.60
N ALA A 387 -23.81 -28.35 -19.45
CA ALA A 387 -22.73 -27.36 -19.46
C ALA A 387 -22.69 -26.46 -18.21
N ASP A 388 -23.82 -26.30 -17.51
CA ASP A 388 -23.93 -25.55 -16.25
C ASP A 388 -23.11 -26.17 -15.11
N ARG A 389 -22.86 -27.49 -15.17
CA ARG A 389 -22.10 -28.25 -14.16
C ARG A 389 -20.59 -28.27 -14.40
N LEU A 390 -20.11 -27.65 -15.48
CA LEU A 390 -18.69 -27.51 -15.80
C LEU A 390 -17.98 -26.57 -14.80
N SER A 391 -16.86 -27.02 -14.27
CA SER A 391 -15.94 -26.18 -13.48
C SER A 391 -14.50 -26.37 -13.95
N ILE A 392 -13.65 -25.38 -13.72
CA ILE A 392 -12.23 -25.41 -14.12
C ILE A 392 -11.53 -26.63 -13.52
N ALA A 393 -11.85 -26.99 -12.29
CA ALA A 393 -11.30 -28.16 -11.61
C ALA A 393 -11.66 -29.48 -12.32
N LYS A 394 -12.90 -29.62 -12.81
CA LYS A 394 -13.35 -30.79 -13.55
C LYS A 394 -12.69 -30.88 -14.93
N ILE A 395 -12.58 -29.75 -15.63
CA ILE A 395 -11.89 -29.68 -16.94
C ILE A 395 -10.43 -30.09 -16.80
N ARG A 396 -9.74 -29.63 -15.74
CA ARG A 396 -8.36 -30.04 -15.45
C ARG A 396 -8.24 -31.52 -15.12
N ARG A 397 -9.19 -32.07 -14.36
CA ARG A 397 -9.21 -33.49 -13.99
C ARG A 397 -9.47 -34.40 -15.20
N ALA A 398 -10.16 -33.89 -16.23
CA ALA A 398 -10.36 -34.55 -17.52
C ALA A 398 -9.13 -34.48 -18.47
N GLY A 399 -7.98 -34.01 -17.98
CA GLY A 399 -6.71 -34.03 -18.74
C GLY A 399 -6.49 -32.81 -19.65
N VAL A 400 -7.39 -31.82 -19.65
CA VAL A 400 -7.18 -30.60 -20.45
C VAL A 400 -6.18 -29.68 -19.75
N GLY A 401 -4.97 -29.61 -20.31
CA GLY A 401 -3.89 -28.76 -19.82
C GLY A 401 -4.10 -27.28 -20.18
N GLY A 402 -3.65 -26.37 -19.30
CA GLY A 402 -3.68 -24.93 -19.56
C GLY A 402 -3.79 -24.08 -18.30
N ASN A 403 -3.54 -22.78 -18.45
CA ASN A 403 -3.71 -21.82 -17.37
C ASN A 403 -5.21 -21.57 -17.07
N ASP A 404 -5.52 -21.02 -15.90
CA ASP A 404 -6.91 -20.82 -15.46
C ASP A 404 -7.72 -19.93 -16.42
N ARG A 405 -7.07 -18.98 -17.12
CA ARG A 405 -7.73 -18.12 -18.11
C ARG A 405 -8.16 -18.90 -19.35
N TYR A 406 -7.29 -19.77 -19.86
CA TYR A 406 -7.58 -20.65 -20.99
C TYR A 406 -8.73 -21.63 -20.66
N LEU A 407 -8.66 -22.27 -19.49
CA LEU A 407 -9.72 -23.18 -19.02
C LEU A 407 -11.05 -22.46 -18.78
N SER A 408 -11.01 -21.22 -18.27
CA SER A 408 -12.21 -20.38 -18.13
C SER A 408 -12.82 -20.03 -19.48
N ALA A 409 -12.00 -19.72 -20.49
CA ALA A 409 -12.46 -19.41 -21.83
C ALA A 409 -13.12 -20.61 -22.51
N LEU A 410 -12.54 -21.82 -22.38
CA LEU A 410 -13.16 -23.07 -22.83
C LEU A 410 -14.53 -23.30 -22.18
N ARG A 411 -14.61 -23.21 -20.84
CA ARG A 411 -15.87 -23.37 -20.09
C ARG A 411 -16.93 -22.39 -20.57
N ASN A 412 -16.59 -21.10 -20.66
CA ASN A 412 -17.54 -20.06 -21.00
C ASN A 412 -18.03 -20.19 -22.45
N LYS A 413 -17.18 -20.67 -23.37
CA LYS A 413 -17.56 -20.95 -24.76
C LYS A 413 -18.63 -22.04 -24.83
N ILE A 414 -18.43 -23.18 -24.16
CA ILE A 414 -19.39 -24.29 -24.15
C ILE A 414 -20.67 -23.93 -23.40
N GLN A 415 -20.59 -23.20 -22.28
CA GLN A 415 -21.78 -22.70 -21.57
C GLN A 415 -22.61 -21.70 -22.40
N GLY A 416 -21.97 -20.96 -23.30
CA GLY A 416 -22.66 -20.05 -24.23
C GLY A 416 -23.36 -20.77 -25.37
N GLU A 417 -22.91 -21.98 -25.75
CA GLU A 417 -23.54 -22.81 -26.79
C GLU A 417 -24.88 -23.38 -26.31
N GLY A 418 -24.97 -23.85 -25.06
CA GLY A 418 -26.20 -24.43 -24.49
C GLY A 418 -27.28 -23.42 -24.04
N ARG A 419 -27.06 -22.11 -24.22
CA ARG A 419 -28.05 -21.06 -23.90
C ARG A 419 -28.80 -20.53 -25.13
N LYS A 420 -28.44 -21.00 -26.32
CA LYS A 420 -29.17 -20.76 -27.56
C LYS A 420 -30.08 -21.95 -27.82
#